data_AF-A0A955P428-F1
#
_entry.id   AF-A0A955P428-F1
#
_cell.length_a   1.000
_cell.length_b   1.000
_cell.length_c   1.000
_cell.angle_alpha   90.00
_cell.angle_beta   90.00
_cell.angle_gamma   90.00
#
_symmetry.space_group_name_H-M   'P 1'
#
loop_
_entity.id
_entity.type
_entity.pdbx_description
1 polymer ?
#
loop_
_entity_poly.entity_id
_entity_poly.type
_entity_poly.pdbx_seq_one_letter_code
_entity_poly.pdbx_strand_id
1 'polypeptide(L)'
;MSDKPGPRSRGGRFLFPLITLALVLLLFAVLEGALSFFDVADPESKTDPLVGFTEIRPLFVLNEAEGRYETAPSRKIYFNFDTFAVQKPSNGFRIFCLGGSTVAGRPYAIATSFTKWLEIGLGAADPSREWKVVNCGGVSYASYRLLPILEEVLQYDPDFVILYTGQNEFLEDRTYDAIKHLPAYISKPLDIVSQFRTFTLLRSFFELSDKSKDPKNTLPTEVKAWLDYKDGLAQFKKDPVWRQGVVHHFDQNLHRMIHLSREAAVPILIVNPGCNLRDCPPFKSLPKEGLTAEERDRFQSLIEEARESYHSDPNRSVALLLEATEIDDQNAAGFYELAKGYDAVGRIEEAFEAYDRAK
;
A
#
# COMPACT_ATOMS: atom_id res chain seq x y z
N MET A 1 -0.50 69.46 41.25
CA MET A 1 -0.61 68.09 41.79
C MET A 1 -0.48 67.13 40.62
N SER A 2 0.45 66.19 40.73
CA SER A 2 0.85 65.22 39.71
C SER A 2 -0.12 64.04 39.73
N ASP A 3 -0.69 63.69 38.58
CA ASP A 3 -1.40 62.42 38.40
C ASP A 3 -0.63 61.57 37.38
N LYS A 4 0.11 60.59 37.89
CA LYS A 4 0.79 59.58 37.07
C LYS A 4 -0.23 58.52 36.67
N PRO A 5 -0.35 58.13 35.39
CA PRO A 5 -1.17 56.99 35.03
C PRO A 5 -0.54 55.70 35.58
N GLY A 6 -1.32 54.95 36.36
CA GLY A 6 -0.92 53.66 36.93
C GLY A 6 -0.57 52.63 35.86
N PRO A 7 0.26 51.61 36.19
CA PRO A 7 0.71 50.63 35.23
C PRO A 7 -0.48 49.80 34.73
N ARG A 8 -0.79 49.88 33.43
CA ARG A 8 -1.71 48.93 32.77
C ARG A 8 -1.19 47.51 33.03
N SER A 9 -1.99 46.69 33.70
CA SER A 9 -1.63 45.31 34.04
C SER A 9 -1.25 44.55 32.77
N ARG A 10 -0.03 44.03 32.73
CA ARG A 10 0.50 43.28 31.57
C ARG A 10 -0.24 41.96 31.33
N GLY A 11 -1.07 41.49 32.26
CA GLY A 11 -1.82 40.23 32.18
C GLY A 11 -2.97 40.21 31.18
N GLY A 12 -3.63 41.35 30.92
CA GLY A 12 -4.77 41.41 29.99
C GLY A 12 -4.40 41.38 28.51
N ARG A 13 -3.12 41.60 28.17
CA ARG A 13 -2.64 41.62 26.77
C ARG A 13 -2.41 40.23 26.17
N PHE A 14 -2.24 39.21 27.01
CA PHE A 14 -2.05 37.82 26.56
C PHE A 14 -3.32 36.98 26.70
N LEU A 15 -4.24 37.35 27.60
CA LEU A 15 -5.49 36.63 27.82
C LEU A 15 -6.47 36.77 26.64
N PHE A 16 -6.56 37.98 26.06
CA PHE A 16 -7.49 38.26 24.97
C PHE A 16 -7.17 37.47 23.67
N PRO A 17 -5.91 37.41 23.19
CA PRO A 17 -5.54 36.54 22.06
C PRO A 17 -5.79 35.04 22.32
N LEU A 18 -5.57 34.57 23.55
CA LEU A 18 -5.83 33.17 23.93
C LEU A 18 -7.32 32.83 23.90
N ILE A 19 -8.17 33.73 24.40
CA ILE A 19 -9.63 33.56 24.34
C ILE A 19 -10.10 33.55 22.89
N THR A 20 -9.61 34.46 22.05
CA THR A 20 -9.97 34.49 20.62
C THR A 20 -9.52 33.20 19.91
N LEU A 21 -8.31 32.72 20.18
CA LEU A 21 -7.80 31.47 19.62
C LEU A 21 -8.67 30.27 20.05
N ALA A 22 -9.03 30.19 21.33
CA ALA A 22 -9.90 29.14 21.85
C ALA A 22 -11.30 29.17 21.21
N LEU A 23 -11.86 30.38 20.96
CA LEU A 23 -13.15 30.56 20.30
C LEU A 23 -13.12 30.10 18.83
N VAL A 24 -12.03 30.40 18.12
CA VAL A 24 -11.82 29.92 16.74
C VAL A 24 -11.67 28.40 16.71
N LEU A 25 -10.86 27.82 17.59
CA LEU A 25 -10.70 26.36 17.67
C LEU A 25 -12.01 25.66 18.04
N LEU A 26 -12.82 26.24 18.93
CA LEU A 26 -14.14 25.73 19.27
C LEU A 26 -15.08 25.74 18.06
N LEU A 27 -15.06 26.81 17.26
CA LEU A 27 -15.85 26.88 16.02
C LEU A 27 -15.44 25.77 15.04
N PHE A 28 -14.14 25.55 14.85
CA PHE A 28 -13.63 24.46 14.01
C PHE A 28 -14.04 23.09 14.56
N ALA A 29 -13.95 22.87 15.87
CA ALA A 29 -14.36 21.61 16.49
C ALA A 29 -15.87 21.35 16.34
N VAL A 30 -16.71 22.38 16.47
CA VAL A 30 -18.16 22.27 16.23
C VAL A 30 -18.46 21.98 14.76
N LEU A 31 -17.77 22.66 13.84
CA LEU A 31 -17.94 22.41 12.41
C LEU A 31 -17.49 21.00 12.02
N GLU A 32 -16.33 20.56 12.50
CA GLU A 32 -15.83 19.20 12.28
C GLU A 32 -16.80 18.16 12.86
N GLY A 33 -17.31 18.38 14.07
CA GLY A 33 -18.31 17.52 14.69
C GLY A 33 -19.62 17.48 13.90
N ALA A 34 -20.06 18.60 13.32
CA ALA A 34 -21.23 18.64 12.45
C ALA A 34 -20.98 17.89 11.14
N LEU A 35 -19.84 18.11 10.48
CA LEU A 35 -19.48 17.41 9.25
C LEU A 35 -19.35 15.89 9.47
N SER A 36 -18.81 15.48 10.62
CA SER A 36 -18.76 14.07 11.02
C SER A 36 -20.16 13.52 11.30
N PHE A 37 -21.02 14.27 11.99
CA PHE A 37 -22.38 13.82 12.31
C PHE A 37 -23.29 13.68 11.08
N PHE A 38 -23.17 14.60 10.11
CA PHE A 38 -23.94 14.59 8.86
C PHE A 38 -23.26 13.82 7.72
N ASP A 39 -22.12 13.20 8.00
CA ASP A 39 -21.29 12.47 7.05
C ASP A 39 -20.94 13.24 5.76
N VAL A 40 -20.64 14.52 5.92
CA VAL A 40 -20.26 15.40 4.81
C VAL A 40 -18.74 15.49 4.72
N ALA A 41 -18.23 15.45 3.49
CA ALA A 41 -16.80 15.64 3.17
C ALA A 41 -15.86 14.68 3.89
N ASP A 42 -16.23 13.40 3.98
CA ASP A 42 -15.35 12.36 4.49
C ASP A 42 -14.02 12.35 3.69
N PRO A 43 -12.86 12.53 4.33
CA PRO A 43 -11.55 12.36 3.71
C PRO A 43 -11.40 11.01 2.99
N GLU A 44 -12.14 9.98 3.42
CA GLU A 44 -12.09 8.64 2.88
C GLU A 44 -13.03 8.45 1.66
N SER A 45 -14.01 9.32 1.39
CA SER A 45 -15.06 9.05 0.39
C SER A 45 -14.86 9.67 -1.01
N LYS A 46 -13.82 10.50 -1.24
CA LYS A 46 -13.57 11.16 -2.54
C LYS A 46 -12.38 10.60 -3.32
N THR A 47 -12.41 10.69 -4.66
CA THR A 47 -11.35 10.31 -5.61
C THR A 47 -9.93 10.50 -5.05
N ASP A 48 -9.11 9.45 -5.17
CA ASP A 48 -7.74 9.38 -4.64
C ASP A 48 -6.99 10.72 -4.84
N PRO A 49 -6.69 11.44 -3.74
CA PRO A 49 -6.09 12.78 -3.80
C PRO A 49 -4.61 12.75 -4.16
N LEU A 50 -3.99 11.56 -4.18
CA LEU A 50 -2.58 11.33 -4.43
C LEU A 50 -2.32 10.82 -5.85
N VAL A 51 -3.28 10.10 -6.45
CA VAL A 51 -3.19 9.57 -7.81
C VAL A 51 -4.54 9.59 -8.53
N GLY A 52 -4.59 10.22 -9.71
CA GLY A 52 -5.74 10.12 -10.61
C GLY A 52 -5.53 9.06 -11.71
N PHE A 53 -6.61 8.58 -12.33
CA PHE A 53 -6.53 7.76 -13.56
C PHE A 53 -7.04 8.52 -14.77
N THR A 54 -6.46 8.24 -15.94
CA THR A 54 -6.94 8.78 -17.23
C THR A 54 -8.34 8.28 -17.57
N GLU A 55 -8.68 7.05 -17.17
CA GLU A 55 -9.98 6.42 -17.36
C GLU A 55 -10.12 5.26 -16.35
N ILE A 56 -11.28 5.09 -15.73
CA ILE A 56 -11.61 3.89 -14.94
C ILE A 56 -12.42 2.98 -15.85
N ARG A 57 -11.90 1.79 -16.17
CA ARG A 57 -12.58 0.79 -16.98
C ARG A 57 -13.07 -0.35 -16.09
N PRO A 58 -14.32 -0.81 -16.26
CA PRO A 58 -14.84 -1.88 -15.43
C PRO A 58 -14.07 -3.18 -15.67
N LEU A 59 -13.88 -3.95 -14.60
CA LEU A 59 -13.32 -5.29 -14.65
C LEU A 59 -14.30 -6.27 -15.32
N PHE A 60 -15.59 -6.14 -15.03
CA PHE A 60 -16.64 -7.01 -15.56
C PHE A 60 -17.60 -6.28 -16.49
N VAL A 61 -18.03 -6.97 -17.55
CA VAL A 61 -19.08 -6.52 -18.47
C VAL A 61 -20.23 -7.53 -18.47
N LEU A 62 -21.44 -7.03 -18.72
CA LEU A 62 -22.64 -7.85 -18.80
C LEU A 62 -22.68 -8.58 -20.15
N ASN A 63 -22.73 -9.91 -20.10
CA ASN A 63 -23.18 -10.74 -21.21
C ASN A 63 -24.68 -11.01 -21.03
N GLU A 64 -25.52 -10.19 -21.67
CA GLU A 64 -26.98 -10.29 -21.59
C GLU A 64 -27.51 -11.63 -22.12
N ALA A 65 -26.87 -12.20 -23.13
CA ALA A 65 -27.31 -13.45 -23.74
C ALA A 65 -27.17 -14.64 -22.78
N GLU A 66 -26.16 -14.62 -21.92
CA GLU A 66 -25.91 -15.69 -20.95
C GLU A 66 -26.42 -15.36 -19.53
N GLY A 67 -26.82 -14.10 -19.28
CA GLY A 67 -27.23 -13.66 -17.95
C GLY A 67 -26.07 -13.66 -16.94
N ARG A 68 -24.86 -13.33 -17.42
CA ARG A 68 -23.62 -13.40 -16.63
C ARG A 68 -22.79 -12.13 -16.75
N TYR A 69 -22.05 -11.82 -15.70
CA TYR A 69 -20.91 -10.91 -15.78
C TYR A 69 -19.66 -11.69 -16.19
N GLU A 70 -18.83 -11.08 -17.02
CA GLU A 70 -17.59 -11.66 -17.53
C GLU A 70 -16.45 -10.66 -17.48
N THR A 71 -15.22 -11.14 -17.26
CA THR A 71 -14.04 -10.28 -17.34
C THR A 71 -13.99 -9.59 -18.70
N ALA A 72 -13.99 -8.26 -18.68
CA ALA A 72 -14.01 -7.41 -19.86
C ALA A 72 -12.84 -7.78 -20.80
N PRO A 73 -13.07 -7.93 -22.12
CA PRO A 73 -12.01 -8.28 -23.07
C PRO A 73 -10.78 -7.36 -22.99
N SER A 74 -10.99 -6.07 -22.72
CA SER A 74 -9.94 -5.06 -22.56
C SER A 74 -9.04 -5.30 -21.34
N ARG A 75 -9.49 -6.08 -20.35
CA ARG A 75 -8.80 -6.34 -19.08
C ARG A 75 -8.04 -7.66 -19.07
N LYS A 76 -8.27 -8.53 -20.07
CA LYS A 76 -7.69 -9.88 -20.16
C LYS A 76 -6.16 -9.92 -20.29
N ILE A 77 -5.52 -8.78 -20.53
CA ILE A 77 -4.05 -8.66 -20.52
C ILE A 77 -3.50 -8.84 -19.10
N TYR A 78 -4.20 -8.32 -18.08
CA TYR A 78 -3.73 -8.30 -16.69
C TYR A 78 -4.57 -9.15 -15.75
N PHE A 79 -5.79 -9.51 -16.16
CA PHE A 79 -6.72 -10.33 -15.39
C PHE A 79 -6.99 -11.64 -16.11
N ASN A 80 -7.09 -12.72 -15.36
CA ASN A 80 -7.59 -13.97 -15.89
C ASN A 80 -9.11 -13.87 -16.12
N PHE A 81 -9.62 -14.62 -17.10
CA PHE A 81 -11.07 -14.67 -17.36
C PHE A 81 -11.80 -15.40 -16.23
N ASP A 82 -12.77 -14.72 -15.63
CA ASP A 82 -13.75 -15.28 -14.69
C ASP A 82 -15.15 -14.77 -15.05
N THR A 83 -16.17 -15.46 -14.52
CA THR A 83 -17.58 -15.15 -14.76
C THR A 83 -18.47 -15.59 -13.61
N PHE A 84 -19.53 -14.83 -13.37
CA PHE A 84 -20.55 -15.12 -12.35
C PHE A 84 -21.94 -14.71 -12.83
N ALA A 85 -22.98 -15.34 -12.29
CA ALA A 85 -24.37 -15.04 -12.65
C ALA A 85 -24.75 -13.62 -12.22
N VAL A 86 -25.54 -12.93 -13.04
CA VAL A 86 -26.08 -11.59 -12.68
C VAL A 86 -26.96 -11.72 -11.45
N GLN A 87 -27.97 -12.58 -11.52
CA GLN A 87 -28.83 -12.88 -10.38
C GLN A 87 -28.15 -13.91 -9.47
N LYS A 88 -27.90 -13.53 -8.22
CA LYS A 88 -27.38 -14.45 -7.21
C LYS A 88 -28.48 -15.47 -6.84
N PRO A 89 -28.19 -16.79 -6.87
CA PRO A 89 -29.12 -17.80 -6.40
C PRO A 89 -29.52 -17.58 -4.93
N SER A 90 -30.70 -18.04 -4.53
CA SER A 90 -31.20 -17.83 -3.16
C SER A 90 -30.37 -18.53 -2.08
N ASN A 91 -29.72 -19.64 -2.41
CA ASN A 91 -28.72 -20.32 -1.57
C ASN A 91 -27.27 -19.96 -1.96
N GLY A 92 -27.08 -18.91 -2.76
CA GLY A 92 -25.77 -18.48 -3.23
C GLY A 92 -24.98 -17.72 -2.18
N PHE A 93 -23.66 -17.91 -2.17
CA PHE A 93 -22.72 -17.13 -1.37
C PHE A 93 -21.56 -16.67 -2.26
N ARG A 94 -21.44 -15.35 -2.47
CA ARG A 94 -20.54 -14.72 -3.44
C ARG A 94 -19.39 -14.01 -2.74
N ILE A 95 -18.17 -14.49 -3.00
CA ILE A 95 -16.92 -13.94 -2.45
C ILE A 95 -16.14 -13.28 -3.58
N PHE A 96 -15.68 -12.04 -3.40
CA PHE A 96 -14.75 -11.41 -4.33
C PHE A 96 -13.36 -11.34 -3.71
N CYS A 97 -12.36 -11.88 -4.41
CA CYS A 97 -10.96 -11.85 -3.99
C CYS A 97 -10.20 -10.79 -4.79
N LEU A 98 -9.77 -9.70 -4.14
CA LEU A 98 -9.03 -8.60 -4.75
C LEU A 98 -7.54 -8.71 -4.40
N GLY A 99 -6.67 -8.43 -5.38
CA GLY A 99 -5.24 -8.39 -5.14
C GLY A 99 -4.39 -8.33 -6.41
N GLY A 100 -3.10 -8.54 -6.20
CA GLY A 100 -2.12 -8.59 -7.28
C GLY A 100 -2.11 -9.92 -8.05
N SER A 101 -0.95 -10.21 -8.66
CA SER A 101 -0.67 -11.44 -9.39
C SER A 101 -0.83 -12.72 -8.55
N THR A 102 -0.65 -12.65 -7.23
CA THR A 102 -0.90 -13.78 -6.31
C THR A 102 -2.37 -14.19 -6.31
N VAL A 103 -3.30 -13.23 -6.27
CA VAL A 103 -4.73 -13.52 -6.39
C VAL A 103 -5.03 -14.05 -7.78
N ALA A 104 -4.47 -13.44 -8.83
CA ALA A 104 -4.66 -13.88 -10.21
C ALA A 104 -4.27 -15.36 -10.43
N GLY A 105 -3.35 -15.88 -9.61
CA GLY A 105 -2.81 -17.24 -9.72
C GLY A 105 -1.57 -17.33 -10.60
N ARG A 106 -0.86 -16.22 -10.85
CA ARG A 106 0.36 -16.20 -11.68
C ARG A 106 1.46 -17.06 -11.03
N PRO A 107 2.26 -17.83 -11.81
CA PRO A 107 2.31 -17.93 -13.28
C PRO A 107 1.33 -18.91 -13.92
N TYR A 108 0.36 -19.42 -13.16
CA TYR A 108 -0.62 -20.38 -13.63
C TYR A 108 -1.94 -19.69 -13.99
N ALA A 109 -3.08 -20.31 -13.65
CA ALA A 109 -4.42 -19.82 -13.96
C ALA A 109 -5.30 -19.84 -12.71
N ILE A 110 -6.52 -19.30 -12.82
CA ILE A 110 -7.53 -19.35 -11.75
C ILE A 110 -7.77 -20.80 -11.28
N ALA A 111 -7.77 -21.77 -12.19
CA ALA A 111 -8.01 -23.18 -11.86
C ALA A 111 -7.05 -23.75 -10.79
N THR A 112 -5.89 -23.15 -10.62
CA THR A 112 -4.87 -23.55 -9.64
C THR A 112 -4.60 -22.46 -8.59
N SER A 113 -5.31 -21.34 -8.63
CA SER A 113 -5.13 -20.24 -7.67
C SER A 113 -5.83 -20.56 -6.35
N PHE A 114 -5.45 -19.86 -5.27
CA PHE A 114 -6.09 -20.07 -3.96
C PHE A 114 -7.59 -19.75 -3.99
N THR A 115 -8.05 -18.89 -4.90
CA THR A 115 -9.48 -18.56 -5.02
C THR A 115 -10.29 -19.78 -5.45
N LYS A 116 -9.74 -20.62 -6.34
CA LYS A 116 -10.40 -21.86 -6.73
C LYS A 116 -10.34 -22.92 -5.64
N TRP A 117 -9.21 -23.05 -4.94
CA TRP A 117 -9.09 -23.95 -3.79
C TRP A 117 -10.04 -23.55 -2.65
N LEU A 118 -10.22 -22.25 -2.42
CA LEU A 118 -11.18 -21.73 -1.46
C LEU A 118 -12.62 -22.12 -1.85
N GLU A 119 -13.01 -21.94 -3.11
CA GLU A 119 -14.34 -22.34 -3.60
C GLU A 119 -14.60 -23.83 -3.41
N ILE A 120 -13.62 -24.69 -3.78
CA ILE A 120 -13.72 -26.15 -3.60
C ILE A 120 -13.81 -26.52 -2.11
N GLY A 121 -12.97 -25.92 -1.27
CA GLY A 121 -12.95 -26.19 0.16
C GLY A 121 -14.25 -25.79 0.86
N LEU A 122 -14.81 -24.63 0.51
CA LEU A 122 -16.11 -24.18 1.02
C LEU A 122 -17.25 -25.09 0.56
N GLY A 123 -17.26 -25.50 -0.71
CA GLY A 123 -18.25 -26.45 -1.23
C GLY A 123 -18.17 -27.83 -0.57
N ALA A 124 -16.97 -28.28 -0.19
CA ALA A 124 -16.79 -29.51 0.57
C ALA A 124 -17.25 -29.37 2.04
N ALA A 125 -17.06 -28.19 2.64
CA ALA A 125 -17.42 -27.93 4.03
C ALA A 125 -18.93 -27.69 4.23
N ASP A 126 -19.59 -27.00 3.30
CA ASP A 126 -21.02 -26.75 3.31
C ASP A 126 -21.60 -26.91 1.89
N PRO A 127 -22.04 -28.12 1.51
CA PRO A 127 -22.61 -28.38 0.19
C PRO A 127 -24.04 -27.86 0.01
N SER A 128 -24.66 -27.28 1.07
CA SER A 128 -26.03 -26.74 0.97
C SER A 128 -26.09 -25.38 0.25
N ARG A 129 -24.94 -24.71 0.11
CA ARG A 129 -24.79 -23.41 -0.54
C ARG A 129 -24.16 -23.52 -1.91
N GLU A 130 -24.55 -22.60 -2.79
CA GLU A 130 -23.85 -22.38 -4.04
C GLU A 130 -22.73 -21.36 -3.83
N TRP A 131 -21.52 -21.85 -3.57
CA TRP A 131 -20.34 -21.01 -3.40
C TRP A 131 -19.84 -20.51 -4.74
N LYS A 132 -19.65 -19.19 -4.85
CA LYS A 132 -18.96 -18.58 -5.97
C LYS A 132 -17.84 -17.68 -5.45
N VAL A 133 -16.60 -18.06 -5.73
CA VAL A 133 -15.42 -17.23 -5.45
C VAL A 133 -14.96 -16.60 -6.78
N VAL A 134 -15.12 -15.29 -6.89
CA VAL A 134 -14.74 -14.51 -8.06
C VAL A 134 -13.32 -13.99 -7.89
N ASN A 135 -12.48 -14.26 -8.88
CA ASN A 135 -11.10 -13.81 -8.91
C ASN A 135 -11.00 -12.40 -9.51
N CYS A 136 -10.58 -11.42 -8.72
CA CYS A 136 -10.32 -10.05 -9.13
C CYS A 136 -8.84 -9.69 -9.02
N GLY A 137 -7.96 -10.66 -9.27
CA GLY A 137 -6.51 -10.48 -9.23
C GLY A 137 -5.95 -9.89 -10.51
N GLY A 138 -5.28 -8.74 -10.41
CA GLY A 138 -4.62 -8.07 -11.52
C GLY A 138 -3.09 -8.17 -11.43
N VAL A 139 -2.41 -8.53 -12.53
CA VAL A 139 -0.94 -8.58 -12.57
C VAL A 139 -0.35 -7.20 -12.27
N SER A 140 0.49 -7.13 -11.23
CA SER A 140 1.14 -5.90 -10.75
C SER A 140 0.20 -4.84 -10.17
N TYR A 141 -1.07 -5.19 -9.84
CA TYR A 141 -2.02 -4.24 -9.26
C TYR A 141 -1.71 -3.94 -7.78
N ALA A 142 -1.58 -2.65 -7.45
CA ALA A 142 -1.47 -2.11 -6.10
C ALA A 142 -2.85 -1.65 -5.58
N SER A 143 -2.93 -1.33 -4.28
CA SER A 143 -4.15 -0.90 -3.58
C SER A 143 -4.94 0.19 -4.30
N TYR A 144 -4.29 1.25 -4.80
CA TYR A 144 -4.96 2.33 -5.52
C TYR A 144 -5.65 1.88 -6.81
N ARG A 145 -5.19 0.79 -7.45
CA ARG A 145 -5.86 0.21 -8.63
C ARG A 145 -6.95 -0.77 -8.25
N LEU A 146 -6.85 -1.38 -7.07
CA LEU A 146 -7.86 -2.27 -6.53
C LEU A 146 -9.05 -1.51 -5.96
N LEU A 147 -8.86 -0.27 -5.52
CA LEU A 147 -9.90 0.57 -4.96
C LEU A 147 -11.10 0.78 -5.92
N PRO A 148 -10.92 1.20 -7.19
CA PRO A 148 -12.05 1.29 -8.12
C PRO A 148 -12.66 -0.09 -8.46
N ILE A 149 -11.88 -1.17 -8.37
CA ILE A 149 -12.40 -2.54 -8.54
C ILE A 149 -13.28 -2.92 -7.34
N LEU A 150 -12.91 -2.50 -6.12
CA LEU A 150 -13.75 -2.69 -4.95
C LEU A 150 -15.09 -1.95 -5.11
N GLU A 151 -15.04 -0.68 -5.50
CA GLU A 151 -16.23 0.14 -5.75
C GLU A 151 -17.16 -0.52 -6.78
N GLU A 152 -16.60 -1.14 -7.83
CA GLU A 152 -17.36 -1.91 -8.82
C GLU A 152 -17.96 -3.19 -8.22
N VAL A 153 -17.17 -4.04 -7.55
CA VAL A 153 -17.67 -5.35 -7.08
C VAL A 153 -18.70 -5.25 -5.96
N LEU A 154 -18.71 -4.14 -5.21
CA LEU A 154 -19.75 -3.84 -4.23
C LEU A 154 -21.14 -3.68 -4.88
N GLN A 155 -21.22 -3.46 -6.19
CA GLN A 155 -22.48 -3.39 -6.95
C GLN A 155 -23.00 -4.76 -7.40
N TYR A 156 -22.27 -5.85 -7.11
CA TYR A 156 -22.58 -7.20 -7.58
C TYR A 156 -23.05 -8.14 -6.47
N ASP A 157 -23.82 -7.64 -5.51
CA ASP A 157 -24.37 -8.40 -4.38
C ASP A 157 -23.35 -9.32 -3.66
N PRO A 158 -22.14 -8.83 -3.30
CA PRO A 158 -21.16 -9.64 -2.59
C PRO A 158 -21.64 -9.99 -1.18
N ASP A 159 -21.32 -11.21 -0.73
CA ASP A 159 -21.52 -11.62 0.66
C ASP A 159 -20.22 -11.47 1.47
N PHE A 160 -19.07 -11.42 0.80
CA PHE A 160 -17.77 -11.30 1.44
C PHE A 160 -16.70 -10.78 0.46
N VAL A 161 -15.73 -10.03 0.99
CA VAL A 161 -14.55 -9.59 0.24
C VAL A 161 -13.28 -10.10 0.91
N ILE A 162 -12.34 -10.61 0.11
CA ILE A 162 -10.98 -10.95 0.55
C ILE A 162 -10.01 -10.02 -0.15
N LEU A 163 -9.22 -9.27 0.62
CA LEU A 163 -8.18 -8.38 0.13
C LEU A 163 -6.80 -8.96 0.43
N TYR A 164 -6.04 -9.28 -0.62
CA TYR A 164 -4.66 -9.74 -0.55
C TYR A 164 -3.78 -8.77 -1.35
N THR A 165 -3.14 -7.82 -0.68
CA THR A 165 -2.40 -6.72 -1.33
C THR A 165 -1.18 -6.26 -0.51
N GLY A 166 -0.33 -5.41 -1.10
CA GLY A 166 0.87 -4.82 -0.47
C GLY A 166 2.15 -5.05 -1.26
N GLN A 167 2.24 -6.15 -2.02
CA GLN A 167 3.44 -6.55 -2.76
C GLN A 167 3.79 -5.59 -3.92
N ASN A 168 2.78 -4.95 -4.51
CA ASN A 168 2.95 -4.11 -5.70
C ASN A 168 3.04 -2.61 -5.38
N GLU A 169 3.05 -2.23 -4.09
CA GLU A 169 2.98 -0.82 -3.70
C GLU A 169 4.20 0.00 -4.17
N PHE A 170 5.32 -0.66 -4.42
CA PHE A 170 6.59 -0.02 -4.79
C PHE A 170 6.92 -0.16 -6.28
N LEU A 171 6.00 -0.63 -7.13
CA LEU A 171 6.31 -1.01 -8.51
C LEU A 171 6.16 0.09 -9.57
N GLU A 172 5.45 1.19 -9.29
CA GLU A 172 5.21 2.27 -10.27
C GLU A 172 5.77 3.60 -9.75
N ASP A 173 6.21 4.48 -10.68
CA ASP A 173 6.56 5.86 -10.32
C ASP A 173 5.28 6.60 -9.95
N ARG A 174 5.07 6.74 -8.65
CA ARG A 174 4.05 7.61 -8.10
C ARG A 174 4.70 8.98 -7.98
N THR A 175 4.40 9.89 -8.89
CA THR A 175 4.72 11.30 -8.73
C THR A 175 3.82 11.85 -7.62
N TYR A 176 4.23 11.65 -6.37
CA TYR A 176 3.67 12.38 -5.24
C TYR A 176 4.15 13.84 -5.30
N ASP A 177 3.99 14.55 -6.41
CA ASP A 177 4.56 15.90 -6.59
C ASP A 177 4.04 16.89 -5.54
N ALA A 178 2.81 16.67 -5.04
CA ALA A 178 2.26 17.41 -3.91
C ALA A 178 3.06 17.22 -2.60
N ILE A 179 3.72 16.06 -2.41
CA ILE A 179 4.49 15.71 -1.21
C ILE A 179 6.00 15.83 -1.44
N LYS A 180 6.50 15.51 -2.65
CA LYS A 180 7.92 15.50 -3.04
C LYS A 180 8.60 16.86 -2.91
N HIS A 181 7.85 17.96 -2.92
CA HIS A 181 8.38 19.32 -2.82
C HIS A 181 8.03 20.05 -1.51
N LEU A 182 7.26 19.41 -0.61
CA LEU A 182 6.96 20.00 0.68
C LEU A 182 8.08 19.67 1.68
N PRO A 183 8.73 20.69 2.27
CA PRO A 183 9.67 20.47 3.36
C PRO A 183 9.03 19.64 4.48
N ALA A 184 9.80 18.77 5.15
CA ALA A 184 9.30 17.84 6.17
C ALA A 184 8.56 18.51 7.36
N TYR A 185 8.77 19.81 7.56
CA TYR A 185 8.05 20.61 8.57
C TYR A 185 6.66 21.06 8.12
N ILE A 186 6.32 20.90 6.84
CA ILE A 186 4.99 21.18 6.24
C ILE A 186 4.22 19.89 5.96
N SER A 187 4.89 18.81 5.55
CA SER A 187 4.21 17.54 5.24
C SER A 187 3.49 16.94 6.46
N LYS A 188 4.16 16.86 7.62
CA LYS A 188 3.54 16.33 8.86
C LYS A 188 2.28 17.08 9.33
N PRO A 189 2.27 18.42 9.43
CA PRO A 189 1.05 19.12 9.78
C PRO A 189 -0.01 19.04 8.68
N LEU A 190 0.38 18.96 7.39
CA LEU A 190 -0.57 18.77 6.31
C LEU A 190 -1.24 17.39 6.35
N ASP A 191 -0.51 16.34 6.73
CA ASP A 191 -1.07 14.99 6.94
C ASP A 191 -2.07 14.96 8.10
N ILE A 192 -1.79 15.69 9.19
CA ILE A 192 -2.73 15.82 10.30
C ILE A 192 -3.95 16.61 9.86
N VAL A 193 -3.76 17.68 9.09
CA VAL A 193 -4.84 18.55 8.61
C VAL A 193 -5.70 17.86 7.56
N SER A 194 -5.14 16.98 6.74
CA SER A 194 -5.87 16.23 5.71
C SER A 194 -6.82 15.16 6.28
N GLN A 195 -6.64 14.78 7.54
CA GLN A 195 -7.57 13.91 8.27
C GLN A 195 -8.86 14.62 8.71
N PHE A 196 -8.94 15.95 8.59
CA PHE A 196 -10.14 16.71 8.96
C PHE A 196 -11.09 16.88 7.78
N ARG A 197 -12.39 16.63 8.01
CA ARG A 197 -13.49 16.84 7.04
C ARG A 197 -13.59 18.30 6.61
N THR A 198 -13.28 19.24 7.50
CA THR A 198 -13.19 20.67 7.17
C THR A 198 -12.16 20.99 6.09
N PHE A 199 -11.01 20.32 6.10
CA PHE A 199 -9.98 20.47 5.08
C PHE A 199 -10.43 19.85 3.74
N THR A 200 -11.01 18.66 3.76
CA THR A 200 -11.59 18.01 2.57
C THR A 200 -12.69 18.86 1.94
N LEU A 201 -13.54 19.49 2.76
CA LEU A 201 -14.58 20.41 2.31
C LEU A 201 -13.99 21.65 1.64
N LEU A 202 -13.02 22.32 2.28
CA LEU A 202 -12.34 23.49 1.73
C LEU A 202 -11.67 23.17 0.40
N ARG A 203 -10.94 22.05 0.34
CA ARG A 203 -10.28 21.58 -0.88
C ARG A 203 -11.28 21.34 -2.00
N SER A 204 -12.45 20.77 -1.71
CA SER A 204 -13.46 20.53 -2.74
C SER A 204 -13.99 21.81 -3.40
N PHE A 205 -14.03 22.94 -2.68
CA PHE A 205 -14.36 24.24 -3.26
C PHE A 205 -13.26 24.77 -4.19
N PHE A 206 -11.99 24.48 -3.88
CA PHE A 206 -10.86 24.86 -4.73
C PHE A 206 -10.72 23.96 -5.97
N GLU A 207 -10.97 22.66 -5.85
CA GLU A 207 -10.94 21.70 -6.97
C GLU A 207 -12.08 21.95 -7.98
N LEU A 208 -13.26 22.42 -7.52
CA LEU A 208 -14.34 22.88 -8.40
C LEU A 208 -13.93 24.09 -9.28
N SER A 209 -12.92 24.86 -8.83
CA SER A 209 -12.40 26.03 -9.54
C SER A 209 -11.22 25.71 -10.46
N ASP A 210 -10.55 24.57 -10.28
CA ASP A 210 -9.35 24.18 -11.03
C ASP A 210 -9.69 23.12 -12.09
N LYS A 211 -10.11 23.58 -13.27
CA LYS A 211 -10.41 22.70 -14.43
C LYS A 211 -9.16 22.20 -15.17
N SER A 212 -7.96 22.51 -14.70
CA SER A 212 -6.70 21.99 -15.25
C SER A 212 -6.28 20.73 -14.50
N LYS A 213 -6.71 19.55 -14.97
CA LYS A 213 -6.01 18.30 -14.63
C LYS A 213 -4.58 18.41 -15.16
N ASP A 214 -3.61 18.61 -14.29
CA ASP A 214 -2.19 18.52 -14.65
C ASP A 214 -1.88 17.05 -15.06
N PRO A 215 -1.46 16.78 -16.31
CA PRO A 215 -1.24 15.43 -16.82
C PRO A 215 -0.16 14.62 -16.08
N LYS A 216 0.61 15.24 -15.18
CA LYS A 216 1.72 14.60 -14.44
C LYS A 216 1.28 13.71 -13.26
N ASN A 217 0.07 13.91 -12.73
CA ASN A 217 -0.46 13.13 -11.58
C ASN A 217 -1.48 12.07 -11.98
N THR A 218 -1.60 11.77 -13.28
CA THR A 218 -2.54 10.77 -13.79
C THR A 218 -1.82 9.52 -14.28
N LEU A 219 -2.14 8.37 -13.69
CA LEU A 219 -1.67 7.08 -14.17
C LEU A 219 -2.54 6.57 -15.32
N PRO A 220 -1.96 5.82 -16.26
CA PRO A 220 -2.74 5.04 -17.22
C PRO A 220 -3.60 4.01 -16.49
N THR A 221 -4.75 3.66 -17.07
CA THR A 221 -5.69 2.66 -16.54
C THR A 221 -5.03 1.31 -16.29
N GLU A 222 -4.04 0.95 -17.11
CA GLU A 222 -3.27 -0.27 -16.97
C GLU A 222 -1.93 -0.02 -16.27
N VAL A 223 -1.44 -1.05 -15.55
CA VAL A 223 -0.17 -0.99 -14.83
C VAL A 223 1.00 -0.84 -15.80
N LYS A 224 1.94 0.04 -15.46
CA LYS A 224 3.27 0.10 -16.07
C LYS A 224 4.31 -0.01 -14.97
N ALA A 225 4.68 -1.24 -14.61
CA ALA A 225 5.66 -1.46 -13.56
C ALA A 225 7.04 -1.01 -14.04
N TRP A 226 7.88 -0.50 -13.13
CA TRP A 226 9.25 -0.12 -13.44
C TRP A 226 10.01 -1.26 -14.12
N LEU A 227 9.79 -2.50 -13.67
CA LEU A 227 10.45 -3.69 -14.22
C LEU A 227 10.04 -4.03 -15.65
N ASP A 228 8.97 -3.43 -16.17
CA ASP A 228 8.58 -3.57 -17.58
C ASP A 228 9.50 -2.75 -18.51
N TYR A 229 10.35 -1.87 -17.96
CA TYR A 229 11.31 -1.05 -18.69
C TYR A 229 12.73 -1.63 -18.61
N LYS A 230 13.51 -1.44 -19.68
CA LYS A 230 14.89 -1.94 -19.83
C LYS A 230 15.83 -1.53 -18.69
N ASP A 231 15.62 -0.35 -18.10
CA ASP A 231 16.39 0.18 -16.95
C ASP A 231 15.54 0.28 -15.66
N GLY A 232 14.45 -0.48 -15.58
CA GLY A 232 13.51 -0.47 -14.46
C GLY A 232 14.13 -0.68 -13.10
N LEU A 233 15.12 -1.59 -13.04
CA LEU A 233 15.85 -1.90 -11.81
C LEU A 233 16.58 -0.67 -11.26
N ALA A 234 17.04 0.25 -12.10
CA ALA A 234 17.76 1.45 -11.68
C ALA A 234 16.87 2.44 -10.90
N GLN A 235 15.55 2.38 -11.11
CA GLN A 235 14.58 3.26 -10.45
C GLN A 235 14.42 2.94 -8.96
N PHE A 236 14.62 1.68 -8.57
CA PHE A 236 14.57 1.28 -7.16
C PHE A 236 15.78 1.85 -6.40
N LYS A 237 15.58 2.93 -5.66
CA LYS A 237 16.58 3.57 -4.81
C LYS A 237 16.12 3.55 -3.36
N LYS A 238 17.08 3.67 -2.44
CA LYS A 238 16.76 3.96 -1.03
C LYS A 238 16.34 5.42 -0.95
N ASP A 239 15.03 5.66 -0.97
CA ASP A 239 14.45 6.97 -0.76
C ASP A 239 13.47 6.88 0.43
N PRO A 240 13.90 7.25 1.65
CA PRO A 240 13.06 7.17 2.84
C PRO A 240 11.80 8.02 2.76
N VAL A 241 11.88 9.18 2.08
CA VAL A 241 10.75 10.11 1.95
C VAL A 241 9.71 9.53 1.01
N TRP A 242 10.14 9.05 -0.17
CA TRP A 242 9.25 8.38 -1.10
C TRP A 242 8.64 7.12 -0.49
N ARG A 243 9.44 6.28 0.19
CA ARG A 243 8.95 5.09 0.89
C ARG A 243 7.86 5.44 1.91
N GLN A 244 8.06 6.49 2.71
CA GLN A 244 7.06 6.94 3.67
C GLN A 244 5.76 7.37 2.98
N GLY A 245 5.86 8.09 1.85
CA GLY A 245 4.69 8.46 1.04
C GLY A 245 3.94 7.26 0.47
N VAL A 246 4.65 6.24 0.00
CA VAL A 246 4.06 4.97 -0.47
C VAL A 246 3.30 4.26 0.66
N VAL A 247 3.93 4.13 1.84
CA VAL A 247 3.33 3.47 3.00
C VAL A 247 2.09 4.24 3.49
N HIS A 248 2.17 5.57 3.57
CA HIS A 248 1.04 6.40 3.97
C HIS A 248 -0.14 6.28 3.00
N HIS A 249 0.13 6.32 1.69
CA HIS A 249 -0.90 6.13 0.68
C HIS A 249 -1.54 4.73 0.77
N PHE A 250 -0.73 3.70 0.97
CA PHE A 250 -1.23 2.34 1.15
C PHE A 250 -2.16 2.24 2.36
N ASP A 251 -1.77 2.84 3.48
CA ASP A 251 -2.60 2.91 4.70
C ASP A 251 -3.94 3.62 4.45
N GLN A 252 -3.94 4.76 3.77
CA GLN A 252 -5.16 5.48 3.40
C GLN A 252 -6.08 4.64 2.49
N ASN A 253 -5.52 3.95 1.50
CA ASN A 253 -6.30 3.09 0.62
C ASN A 253 -6.92 1.90 1.37
N LEU A 254 -6.19 1.30 2.31
CA LEU A 254 -6.75 0.23 3.15
C LEU A 254 -7.93 0.73 3.98
N HIS A 255 -7.78 1.88 4.66
CA HIS A 255 -8.86 2.47 5.46
C HIS A 255 -10.09 2.77 4.59
N ARG A 256 -9.89 3.37 3.42
CA ARG A 256 -10.97 3.63 2.46
C ARG A 256 -11.67 2.36 1.98
N MET A 257 -10.91 1.31 1.64
CA MET A 257 -11.50 0.03 1.24
C MET A 257 -12.33 -0.60 2.36
N ILE A 258 -11.86 -0.51 3.60
CA ILE A 258 -12.61 -0.97 4.79
C ILE A 258 -13.89 -0.15 4.95
N HIS A 259 -13.80 1.17 4.81
CA HIS A 259 -14.93 2.09 4.92
C HIS A 259 -16.02 1.75 3.90
N LEU A 260 -15.68 1.70 2.61
CA LEU A 260 -16.61 1.37 1.52
C LEU A 260 -17.29 0.01 1.73
N SER A 261 -16.54 -0.99 2.22
CA SER A 261 -17.09 -2.31 2.53
C SER A 261 -18.09 -2.24 3.69
N ARG A 262 -17.81 -1.44 4.73
CA ARG A 262 -18.72 -1.24 5.87
C ARG A 262 -19.98 -0.49 5.47
N GLU A 263 -19.88 0.55 4.65
CA GLU A 263 -21.03 1.30 4.13
C GLU A 263 -21.96 0.39 3.32
N ALA A 264 -21.39 -0.52 2.53
CA ALA A 264 -22.13 -1.52 1.78
C ALA A 264 -22.66 -2.69 2.65
N ALA A 265 -22.35 -2.72 3.96
CA ALA A 265 -22.62 -3.83 4.88
C ALA A 265 -22.03 -5.18 4.42
N VAL A 266 -20.86 -5.15 3.77
CA VAL A 266 -20.15 -6.33 3.26
C VAL A 266 -18.90 -6.58 4.12
N PRO A 267 -18.77 -7.74 4.77
CA PRO A 267 -17.57 -8.06 5.54
C PRO A 267 -16.33 -8.19 4.62
N ILE A 268 -15.21 -7.66 5.10
CA ILE A 268 -13.91 -7.71 4.41
C ILE A 268 -12.85 -8.42 5.28
N LEU A 269 -12.10 -9.35 4.69
CA LEU A 269 -10.93 -9.99 5.28
C LEU A 269 -9.67 -9.46 4.60
N ILE A 270 -8.77 -8.87 5.38
CA ILE A 270 -7.45 -8.44 4.90
C ILE A 270 -6.45 -9.54 5.23
N VAL A 271 -5.75 -10.03 4.20
CA VAL A 271 -4.75 -11.08 4.33
C VAL A 271 -3.36 -10.45 4.31
N ASN A 272 -2.57 -10.70 5.35
CA ASN A 272 -1.15 -10.35 5.35
C ASN A 272 -0.42 -11.24 4.33
N PRO A 273 0.22 -10.68 3.28
CA PRO A 273 0.88 -11.48 2.27
C PRO A 273 2.02 -12.33 2.85
N GLY A 274 2.11 -13.57 2.38
CA GLY A 274 3.24 -14.44 2.71
C GLY A 274 4.52 -13.93 2.07
N CYS A 275 5.65 -14.08 2.78
CA CYS A 275 6.97 -13.72 2.29
C CYS A 275 7.91 -14.92 2.49
N ASN A 276 8.51 -15.42 1.40
CA ASN A 276 9.56 -16.43 1.52
C ASN A 276 10.90 -15.73 1.78
N LEU A 277 11.22 -15.57 3.06
CA LEU A 277 12.45 -14.97 3.53
C LEU A 277 13.69 -15.81 3.18
N ARG A 278 13.56 -17.14 3.20
CA ARG A 278 14.70 -18.07 3.12
C ARG A 278 15.21 -18.32 1.71
N ASP A 279 14.29 -18.47 0.75
CA ASP A 279 14.63 -18.87 -0.63
C ASP A 279 14.35 -17.79 -1.67
N CYS A 280 14.04 -16.56 -1.25
CA CYS A 280 13.91 -15.40 -2.14
C CYS A 280 15.01 -14.38 -1.80
N PRO A 281 16.16 -14.41 -2.48
CA PRO A 281 17.20 -13.41 -2.24
C PRO A 281 16.71 -11.99 -2.58
N PRO A 282 17.27 -10.95 -1.96
CA PRO A 282 16.95 -9.57 -2.28
C PRO A 282 17.15 -9.29 -3.76
N PHE A 283 16.13 -8.70 -4.39
CA PHE A 283 16.15 -8.42 -5.82
C PHE A 283 17.14 -7.31 -6.20
N LYS A 284 17.43 -6.39 -5.28
CA LYS A 284 18.43 -5.34 -5.43
C LYS A 284 19.05 -5.01 -4.07
N SER A 285 20.37 -4.90 -4.04
CA SER A 285 21.12 -4.42 -2.87
C SER A 285 21.90 -3.18 -3.24
N LEU A 286 21.76 -2.13 -2.43
CA LEU A 286 22.49 -0.88 -2.58
C LEU A 286 23.35 -0.68 -1.35
N PRO A 287 24.60 -0.18 -1.50
CA PRO A 287 25.42 0.13 -0.35
C PRO A 287 24.81 1.26 0.49
N LYS A 288 25.23 1.41 1.75
CA LYS A 288 24.92 2.61 2.53
C LYS A 288 25.54 3.86 1.89
N GLU A 289 24.86 5.01 2.04
CA GLU A 289 25.42 6.28 1.59
C GLU A 289 26.69 6.62 2.36
N GLY A 290 27.68 7.19 1.68
CA GLY A 290 28.93 7.62 2.29
C GLY A 290 29.99 6.53 2.52
N LEU A 291 29.73 5.28 2.11
CA LEU A 291 30.70 4.18 2.21
C LEU A 291 31.98 4.49 1.40
N THR A 292 33.15 4.48 2.06
CA THR A 292 34.42 4.79 1.39
C THR A 292 34.82 3.70 0.39
N ALA A 293 35.84 3.97 -0.44
CA ALA A 293 36.37 2.95 -1.34
C ALA A 293 37.01 1.81 -0.54
N GLU A 294 37.77 2.12 0.53
CA GLU A 294 38.39 1.10 1.38
C GLU A 294 37.35 0.24 2.11
N GLU A 295 36.27 0.85 2.62
CA GLU A 295 35.18 0.10 3.25
C GLU A 295 34.45 -0.81 2.27
N ARG A 296 34.25 -0.36 1.02
CA ARG A 296 33.65 -1.18 -0.05
C ARG A 296 34.53 -2.38 -0.40
N ASP A 297 35.82 -2.15 -0.57
CA ASP A 297 36.77 -3.21 -0.89
C ASP A 297 36.85 -4.21 0.27
N ARG A 298 36.89 -3.72 1.52
CA ARG A 298 36.89 -4.58 2.71
C ARG A 298 35.60 -5.39 2.83
N PHE A 299 34.43 -4.78 2.62
CA PHE A 299 33.15 -5.47 2.60
C PHE A 299 33.17 -6.60 1.57
N GLN A 300 33.59 -6.31 0.34
CA GLN A 300 33.62 -7.30 -0.74
C GLN A 300 34.58 -8.46 -0.42
N SER A 301 35.77 -8.17 0.10
CA SER A 301 36.73 -9.20 0.52
C SER A 301 36.16 -10.09 1.63
N LEU A 302 35.48 -9.53 2.63
CA LEU A 302 34.85 -10.31 3.71
C LEU A 302 33.75 -11.25 3.18
N ILE A 303 32.91 -10.78 2.24
CA ILE A 303 31.91 -11.63 1.58
C ILE A 303 32.56 -12.77 0.81
N GLU A 304 33.66 -12.51 0.09
CA GLU A 304 34.39 -13.54 -0.67
C GLU A 304 35.04 -14.58 0.25
N GLU A 305 35.77 -14.14 1.28
CA GLU A 305 36.36 -15.02 2.29
C GLU A 305 35.30 -15.84 3.04
N ALA A 306 34.13 -15.25 3.32
CA ALA A 306 33.01 -15.96 3.93
C ALA A 306 32.47 -17.07 3.03
N ARG A 307 32.38 -16.84 1.71
CA ARG A 307 31.94 -17.86 0.75
C ARG A 307 32.95 -19.01 0.64
N GLU A 308 34.25 -18.72 0.64
CA GLU A 308 35.29 -19.74 0.62
C GLU A 308 35.29 -20.62 1.89
N SER A 309 35.00 -20.01 3.04
CA SER A 309 34.91 -20.71 4.33
C SER A 309 33.56 -21.39 4.58
N TYR A 310 32.52 -21.13 3.77
CA TYR A 310 31.15 -21.57 4.05
C TYR A 310 31.00 -23.09 4.30
N HIS A 311 31.72 -23.92 3.54
CA HIS A 311 31.66 -25.37 3.69
C HIS A 311 32.72 -25.94 4.64
N SER A 312 33.88 -25.29 4.74
CA SER A 312 35.03 -25.79 5.51
C SER A 312 35.00 -25.36 6.98
N ASP A 313 34.56 -24.12 7.24
CA ASP A 313 34.38 -23.54 8.56
C ASP A 313 33.17 -22.57 8.56
N PRO A 314 31.94 -23.11 8.69
CA PRO A 314 30.72 -22.32 8.70
C PRO A 314 30.68 -21.24 9.81
N ASN A 315 31.33 -21.48 10.95
CA ASN A 315 31.37 -20.49 12.04
C ASN A 315 32.26 -19.31 11.69
N ARG A 316 33.41 -19.56 11.03
CA ARG A 316 34.24 -18.49 10.46
C ARG A 316 33.49 -17.72 9.38
N SER A 317 32.76 -18.41 8.51
CA SER A 317 31.92 -17.77 7.49
C SER A 317 30.93 -16.79 8.11
N VAL A 318 30.19 -17.22 9.16
CA VAL A 318 29.28 -16.36 9.93
C VAL A 318 29.99 -15.16 10.56
N ALA A 319 31.17 -15.35 11.16
CA ALA A 319 31.94 -14.25 11.77
C ALA A 319 32.38 -13.20 10.74
N LEU A 320 32.81 -13.62 9.55
CA LEU A 320 33.18 -12.73 8.45
C LEU A 320 31.96 -11.98 7.90
N LEU A 321 30.82 -12.65 7.78
CA LEU A 321 29.55 -12.04 7.35
C LEU A 321 29.05 -11.01 8.35
N LEU A 322 29.21 -11.29 9.65
CA LEU A 322 28.91 -10.31 10.71
C LEU A 322 29.76 -9.05 10.54
N GLU A 323 31.08 -9.18 10.41
CA GLU A 323 31.98 -8.04 10.17
C GLU A 323 31.58 -7.26 8.90
N ALA A 324 31.21 -7.97 7.83
CA ALA A 324 30.73 -7.34 6.60
C ALA A 324 29.45 -6.52 6.85
N THR A 325 28.47 -7.06 7.58
CA THR A 325 27.23 -6.35 7.90
C THR A 325 27.42 -5.19 8.89
N GLU A 326 28.50 -5.15 9.66
CA GLU A 326 28.86 -3.99 10.48
C GLU A 326 29.43 -2.85 9.62
N ILE A 327 30.16 -3.18 8.55
CA ILE A 327 30.67 -2.20 7.57
C ILE A 327 29.52 -1.60 6.76
N ASP A 328 28.59 -2.42 6.26
CA ASP A 328 27.43 -1.96 5.50
C ASP A 328 26.12 -2.54 6.07
N ASP A 329 25.61 -1.86 7.10
CA ASP A 329 24.41 -2.23 7.85
C ASP A 329 23.09 -1.99 7.10
N GLN A 330 23.18 -1.62 5.82
CA GLN A 330 22.03 -1.46 4.94
C GLN A 330 22.14 -2.33 3.67
N ASN A 331 23.13 -3.22 3.59
CA ASN A 331 23.29 -4.10 2.44
C ASN A 331 22.41 -5.35 2.58
N ALA A 332 21.29 -5.38 1.83
CA ALA A 332 20.35 -6.49 1.86
C ALA A 332 21.00 -7.84 1.51
N ALA A 333 21.87 -7.90 0.51
CA ALA A 333 22.58 -9.12 0.12
C ALA A 333 23.54 -9.60 1.22
N GLY A 334 24.24 -8.69 1.91
CA GLY A 334 25.08 -9.02 3.06
C GLY A 334 24.30 -9.70 4.17
N PHE A 335 23.14 -9.15 4.55
CA PHE A 335 22.26 -9.78 5.54
C PHE A 335 21.68 -11.11 5.08
N TYR A 336 21.35 -11.26 3.78
CA TYR A 336 20.87 -12.52 3.24
C TYR A 336 21.93 -13.63 3.32
N GLU A 337 23.18 -13.32 2.98
CA GLU A 337 24.30 -14.26 3.12
C GLU A 337 24.54 -14.60 4.60
N LEU A 338 24.50 -13.61 5.50
CA LEU A 338 24.59 -13.83 6.95
C LEU A 338 23.49 -14.78 7.44
N ALA A 339 22.26 -14.58 7.00
CA ALA A 339 21.13 -15.44 7.33
C ALA A 339 21.35 -16.88 6.85
N LYS A 340 21.88 -17.07 5.63
CA LYS A 340 22.27 -18.39 5.11
C LYS A 340 23.40 -19.03 5.90
N GLY A 341 24.32 -18.22 6.44
CA GLY A 341 25.36 -18.67 7.36
C GLY A 341 24.78 -19.18 8.67
N TYR A 342 23.90 -18.40 9.31
CA TYR A 342 23.22 -18.79 10.54
C TYR A 342 22.37 -20.06 10.38
N ASP A 343 21.62 -20.15 9.28
CA ASP A 343 20.80 -21.32 8.95
C ASP A 343 21.68 -22.58 8.81
N ALA A 344 22.85 -22.47 8.19
CA ALA A 344 23.79 -23.59 8.03
C ALA A 344 24.40 -24.10 9.35
N VAL A 345 24.55 -23.23 10.35
CA VAL A 345 25.06 -23.61 11.69
C VAL A 345 23.95 -23.90 12.71
N GLY A 346 22.68 -23.91 12.28
CA GLY A 346 21.53 -24.20 13.14
C GLY A 346 21.13 -23.06 14.09
N ARG A 347 21.58 -21.83 13.82
CA ARG A 347 21.21 -20.60 14.56
C ARG A 347 19.94 -19.99 13.98
N ILE A 348 18.81 -20.66 14.23
CA ILE A 348 17.55 -20.40 13.53
C ILE A 348 16.95 -19.01 13.83
N GLU A 349 17.03 -18.56 15.09
CA GLU A 349 16.48 -17.25 15.49
C GLU A 349 17.27 -16.12 14.83
N GLU A 350 18.60 -16.18 14.88
CA GLU A 350 19.46 -15.19 14.24
C GLU A 350 19.36 -15.24 12.71
N ALA A 351 19.16 -16.43 12.13
CA ALA A 351 18.87 -16.56 10.70
C ALA A 351 17.59 -15.82 10.33
N PHE A 352 16.51 -15.98 11.11
CA PHE A 352 15.26 -15.29 10.87
C PHE A 352 15.43 -13.76 10.95
N GLU A 353 16.09 -13.24 11.98
CA GLU A 353 16.35 -11.80 12.12
C GLU A 353 17.19 -11.24 10.95
N ALA A 354 18.22 -11.98 10.54
CA ALA A 354 19.06 -11.58 9.41
C ALA A 354 18.26 -11.61 8.09
N TYR A 355 17.39 -12.61 7.88
CA TYR A 355 16.52 -12.64 6.70
C TYR A 355 15.51 -11.48 6.68
N ASP A 356 14.90 -11.16 7.81
CA ASP A 356 13.95 -10.03 7.88
C ASP A 356 14.66 -8.70 7.64
N ARG A 357 15.93 -8.57 8.06
CA ARG A 357 16.76 -7.39 7.78
C ARG A 357 17.23 -7.30 6.32
N ALA A 358 17.31 -8.43 5.62
CA ALA A 358 17.62 -8.50 4.20
C ALA A 358 16.42 -8.10 3.29
N LYS A 359 15.20 -8.15 3.82
CA LYS A 359 13.97 -7.77 3.13
C LYS A 359 13.80 -6.25 3.06
#